data_AF-A0A965HFH1-F1
#
_entry.id   AF-A0A965HFH1-F1
#
_cell.length_a   1.000
_cell.length_b   1.000
_cell.length_c   1.000
_cell.angle_alpha   90.00
_cell.angle_beta   90.00
_cell.angle_gamma   90.00
#
_symmetry.space_group_name_H-M   'P 1'
#
loop_
_entity.id
_entity.type
_entity.pdbx_description
1 polymer ?
#
loop_
_entity_poly.entity_id
_entity_poly.type
_entity_poly.pdbx_seq_one_letter_code
_entity_poly.pdbx_strand_id
1 'polypeptide(L)' 'ENQSKLSRFLGEEAVKVVSPSEATAEIYGDFFAYLHRQGTPLPTNDIWIGALSYEHKAMLLTHDRHFTRLPQVPLAPPGS' A
#
# COMPACT_ATOMS: atom_id res chain seq x y z
N GLU A 1 -2.75 23.90 5.95
CA GLU A 1 -3.28 23.65 4.59
C GLU A 1 -3.35 22.16 4.22
N ASN A 2 -2.24 21.41 4.23
CA ASN A 2 -2.23 19.98 3.89
C ASN A 2 -3.14 19.12 4.79
N GLN A 3 -3.09 19.34 6.11
CA GLN A 3 -3.94 18.63 7.06
C GLN A 3 -5.44 18.89 6.80
N SER A 4 -5.83 20.13 6.48
CA SER A 4 -7.21 20.47 6.14
C SER A 4 -7.68 19.84 4.83
N LYS A 5 -6.81 19.77 3.81
CA LYS A 5 -7.09 19.06 2.55
C LYS A 5 -7.30 17.57 2.79
N LEU A 6 -6.44 16.97 3.61
CA LEU A 6 -6.54 15.56 4.01
C LEU A 6 -7.85 15.31 4.77
N SER A 7 -8.16 16.09 5.80
CA SER A 7 -9.40 15.93 6.58
C SER A 7 -10.66 16.05 5.72
N ARG A 8 -10.67 16.95 4.73
CA ARG A 8 -11.78 17.06 3.78
C ARG A 8 -11.92 15.80 2.92
N PHE A 9 -10.82 15.32 2.33
CA PHE A 9 -10.81 14.11 1.52
C PHE A 9 -11.27 12.88 2.30
N LEU A 10 -10.79 12.73 3.54
CA LEU A 10 -11.20 11.63 4.43
C LEU A 10 -12.67 11.71 4.87
N GLY A 11 -13.32 12.87 4.71
CA GLY A 11 -14.73 13.07 5.03
C GLY A 11 -15.68 12.79 3.87
N GLU A 12 -15.18 12.47 2.67
CA GLU A 12 -16.02 12.12 1.53
C GLU A 12 -16.61 10.70 1.69
N GLU A 13 -17.90 10.52 1.38
CA GLU A 13 -18.59 9.23 1.51
C GLU A 13 -17.93 8.10 0.68
N ALA A 14 -17.31 8.46 -0.44
CA ALA A 14 -16.59 7.54 -1.31
C ALA A 14 -15.24 7.06 -0.73
N VAL A 15 -14.75 7.69 0.35
CA VAL A 15 -13.44 7.38 0.95
C VAL A 15 -13.62 6.54 2.20
N LYS A 16 -12.99 5.37 2.21
CA LYS A 16 -12.94 4.48 3.38
C LYS A 16 -11.52 4.38 3.90
N VAL A 17 -11.34 4.66 5.19
CA VAL A 17 -10.08 4.40 5.90
C VAL A 17 -10.06 2.95 6.36
N VAL A 18 -8.96 2.26 6.08
CA VAL A 18 -8.70 0.90 6.56
C VAL A 18 -7.49 0.92 7.49
N SER A 19 -7.56 0.12 8.55
CA SER A 19 -6.47 -0.08 9.50
C SER A 19 -5.88 -1.48 9.29
N PRO A 20 -4.56 -1.66 9.52
CA PRO A 20 -3.96 -2.99 9.48
C PRO A 20 -4.66 -3.97 10.43
N SER A 21 -4.95 -5.15 9.93
CA SER A 21 -5.44 -6.33 10.64
C SER A 21 -4.28 -7.29 10.94
N GLU A 22 -4.58 -8.37 11.66
CA GLU A 22 -3.64 -9.49 11.82
C GLU A 22 -3.26 -10.10 10.46
N ALA A 23 -4.21 -10.24 9.54
CA ALA A 23 -3.94 -10.70 8.19
C ALA A 23 -3.01 -9.74 7.43
N THR A 24 -3.17 -8.41 7.60
CA THR A 24 -2.20 -7.44 7.04
C THR A 24 -0.79 -7.70 7.55
N ALA A 25 -0.65 -8.02 8.84
CA ALA A 25 0.65 -8.24 9.47
C ALA A 25 1.33 -9.52 8.97
N GLU A 26 0.57 -10.58 8.74
CA GLU A 26 1.08 -11.81 8.09
C GLU A 26 1.57 -11.53 6.67
N ILE A 27 0.77 -10.83 5.86
CA ILE A 27 1.13 -10.44 4.49
C ILE A 27 2.37 -9.53 4.49
N TYR A 28 2.47 -8.59 5.44
CA TYR A 28 3.65 -7.76 5.61
C TYR A 28 4.90 -8.62 5.85
N GLY A 29 4.81 -9.63 6.71
CA GLY A 29 5.92 -10.55 7.00
C GLY A 29 6.39 -11.28 5.75
N ASP A 30 5.46 -11.79 4.95
CA ASP A 30 5.75 -12.45 3.68
C ASP A 30 6.41 -11.50 2.68
N PHE A 31 5.91 -10.27 2.57
CA PHE A 31 6.47 -9.26 1.65
C PHE A 31 7.87 -8.84 2.09
N PHE A 32 8.07 -8.62 3.38
CA PHE A 32 9.38 -8.29 3.95
C PHE A 32 10.39 -9.39 3.67
N ALA A 33 10.03 -10.66 3.94
CA ALA A 33 10.89 -11.80 3.68
C ALA A 33 11.20 -11.96 2.18
N TYR A 34 10.19 -11.75 1.32
CA TYR A 34 10.37 -11.75 -0.14
C TYR A 34 11.37 -10.69 -0.59
N LEU A 35 11.19 -9.43 -0.19
CA LEU A 35 12.07 -8.32 -0.57
C LEU A 35 13.49 -8.50 -0.02
N HIS A 36 13.60 -9.01 1.20
CA HIS A 36 14.89 -9.30 1.82
C HIS A 36 15.66 -10.36 1.03
N ARG A 37 15.00 -11.46 0.64
CA ARG A 37 15.61 -12.52 -0.18
C ARG A 37 16.04 -12.04 -1.57
N GLN A 38 15.37 -11.03 -2.13
CA GLN A 38 15.72 -10.42 -3.42
C GLN A 38 16.80 -9.33 -3.31
N GLY A 39 17.18 -8.92 -2.09
CA GLY A 39 18.13 -7.83 -1.88
C GLY A 39 17.58 -6.45 -2.27
N THR A 40 16.26 -6.29 -2.30
CA THR A 40 15.57 -5.06 -2.73
C THR A 40 14.66 -4.53 -1.64
N PRO A 41 15.19 -4.08 -0.48
CA PRO A 41 14.35 -3.60 0.61
C PRO A 41 13.50 -2.41 0.17
N LEU A 42 12.29 -2.33 0.72
CA LEU A 42 11.43 -1.17 0.65
C LEU A 42 11.36 -0.49 2.04
N PRO A 43 11.06 0.82 2.09
CA PRO A 43 10.66 1.46 3.33
C PRO A 43 9.53 0.70 4.03
N THR A 44 9.56 0.64 5.36
CA THR A 44 8.56 -0.09 6.17
C THR A 44 7.12 0.30 5.84
N ASN A 45 6.87 1.60 5.62
CA ASN A 45 5.53 2.10 5.30
C ASN A 45 5.04 1.61 3.93
N ASP A 46 5.92 1.46 2.94
CA ASP A 46 5.55 0.97 1.62
C ASP A 46 5.15 -0.50 1.68
N ILE A 47 5.83 -1.29 2.53
CA ILE A 47 5.47 -2.70 2.74
C ILE A 47 4.07 -2.79 3.38
N TRP A 48 3.77 -1.96 4.39
CA TRP A 48 2.44 -1.90 5.00
C TRP A 48 1.35 -1.47 4.01
N ILE A 49 1.62 -0.45 3.19
CA ILE A 49 0.69 0.01 2.15
C ILE A 49 0.43 -1.12 1.13
N GLY A 50 1.49 -1.80 0.68
CA GLY A 50 1.37 -2.93 -0.24
C GLY A 50 0.56 -4.08 0.36
N ALA A 51 0.79 -4.41 1.64
CA ALA A 51 0.07 -5.46 2.35
C ALA A 51 -1.42 -5.13 2.50
N LEU A 52 -1.77 -3.89 2.85
CA LEU A 52 -3.16 -3.42 2.91
C LEU A 52 -3.85 -3.50 1.55
N SER A 53 -3.18 -3.05 0.48
CA SER A 53 -3.73 -3.15 -0.88
C SER A 53 -3.97 -4.60 -1.27
N TYR A 54 -3.04 -5.49 -0.95
CA TYR A 54 -3.16 -6.92 -1.25
C TYR A 54 -4.30 -7.59 -0.48
N GLU A 55 -4.39 -7.39 0.84
CA GLU A 55 -5.46 -7.94 1.68
C GLU A 55 -6.85 -7.53 1.18
N HIS A 56 -7.03 -6.23 0.91
CA HIS A 56 -8.31 -5.68 0.49
C HIS A 56 -8.59 -5.86 -1.01
N LYS A 57 -7.71 -6.54 -1.76
CA LYS A 57 -7.80 -6.70 -3.22
C LYS A 57 -7.98 -5.35 -3.94
N ALA A 58 -7.36 -4.31 -3.40
CA ALA A 58 -7.46 -2.94 -3.87
C ALA A 58 -6.32 -2.62 -4.83
N MET A 59 -6.63 -1.87 -5.88
CA MET A 59 -5.63 -1.35 -6.80
C MET A 59 -4.88 -0.18 -6.16
N LEU A 60 -3.56 -0.25 -6.13
CA LEU A 60 -2.71 0.79 -5.57
C LEU A 60 -2.44 1.87 -6.60
N LEU A 61 -2.97 3.07 -6.35
CA LEU A 61 -2.62 4.28 -7.10
C LEU A 61 -1.39 4.92 -6.48
N THR A 62 -0.29 5.00 -7.23
CA THR A 62 0.97 5.56 -6.75
C THR A 62 1.81 6.11 -7.91
N HIS A 63 2.58 7.16 -7.63
CA HIS A 63 3.67 7.61 -8.52
C HIS A 63 5.01 6.96 -8.17
N ASP A 64 5.07 6.23 -7.05
CA ASP A 64 6.28 5.60 -6.57
C ASP A 64 6.51 4.25 -7.28
N ARG A 65 7.63 4.17 -8.01
CA ARG A 65 8.04 2.96 -8.72
C ARG A 65 8.51 1.85 -7.77
N HIS A 66 8.74 2.13 -6.49
CA HIS A 66 9.11 1.14 -5.48
C HIS A 66 8.18 -0.07 -5.46
N PHE A 67 6.87 0.16 -5.59
CA PHE A 67 5.87 -0.90 -5.56
C PHE A 67 5.97 -1.89 -6.73
N THR A 68 6.71 -1.57 -7.80
CA THR A 68 7.01 -2.54 -8.87
C THR A 68 7.84 -3.73 -8.39
N ARG A 69 8.47 -3.63 -7.21
CA ARG A 69 9.20 -4.71 -6.54
C ARG A 69 8.26 -5.69 -5.80
N LEU A 70 6.97 -5.40 -5.73
CA LEU A 70 5.94 -6.28 -5.14
C LEU A 70 4.94 -6.68 -6.23
N PRO A 71 5.26 -7.65 -7.10
CA PRO A 71 4.43 -7.99 -8.26
C PRO A 71 3.03 -8.51 -7.90
N GLN A 72 2.84 -8.98 -6.66
CA GLN A 72 1.54 -9.37 -6.13
C GLN A 72 0.60 -8.18 -5.81
N VAL A 73 1.12 -6.96 -5.69
CA VAL A 73 0.31 -5.76 -5.44
C VAL A 73 -0.17 -5.20 -6.79
N PRO A 74 -1.49 -5.15 -7.06
CA PRO A 74 -2.00 -4.61 -8.30
C PRO A 74 -1.80 -3.10 -8.35
N LEU A 75 -1.14 -2.61 -9.40
CA LEU A 75 -0.88 -1.18 -9.61
C LEU A 75 -1.86 -0.58 -10.60
N ALA A 76 -2.32 0.63 -10.34
CA ALA A 76 -3.11 1.39 -11.30
C ALA A 76 -2.29 1.72 -12.56
N PRO A 77 -2.92 1.77 -13.75
CA PRO A 77 -2.25 2.19 -14.97
C PRO A 77 -1.66 3.60 -14.83
N PRO A 78 -0.52 3.89 -15.50
CA PRO A 78 0.04 5.24 -15.52
C PRO A 78 -0.98 6.25 -16.08
N GLY A 79 -1.21 7.35 -15.37
CA GLY A 79 -2.11 8.43 -15.80
C GLY A 79 -3.58 8.25 -15.43
N SER A 80 -3.88 7.34 -14.50
CA SER A 80 -5.19 7.20 -13.84
C SER A 80 -5.45 8.32 -12.83
#